data_AF-A0A7S4UJX3-F1
#
_entry.id   AF-A0A7S4UJX3-F1
#
_cell.length_a   1.000
_cell.length_b   1.000
_cell.length_c   1.000
_cell.angle_alpha   90.00
_cell.angle_beta   90.00
_cell.angle_gamma   90.00
#
_symmetry.space_group_name_H-M   'P 1'
#
loop_
_entity.id
_entity.type
_entity.pdbx_description
1 polymer ?
#
loop_
_entity_poly.entity_id
_entity_poly.type
_entity_poly.pdbx_seq_one_letter_code
_entity_poly.pdbx_strand_id
1 'polypeptide(L)'
;DDEDGNEDAEGIISNDHTAAMISIVKKCSRVHSQLSTLISLKHNGISEFDLCRMILHILKLLSATVSIKEVEDTSKGDEKDDDVVMNDENIEKNKRQRIVSLQFDDVGYILTSGNSDNSDANNGKQKIEEKGLLSLDQLEEDLSLSFALPSPARESLLSVVTMILSKKGPLRPVSNSSLYPEEEEDIDDDKDSSCERNMLILNWRALLRMLLRTAPYLNEHKVGTAPSDSTYRQNSVLKRTVNLIRHSRRFFDQGLRPPSCSKDSEGKTPSSIDDRTARAIWDAVKSDLLYHTHSNSCFRAVIILYLFQPSRCTSKFYLEVMPFWMESWNSVDRCPEFDFLWLVMFCRARKYVEPGSYDWGPLRRRLLTQCGYWLQIPVGGVSADKSFPRASLPRSRGFPARLKSFVGSGSSYQEGIDFVSKVSKLVVFTVGKDDNSSMVSSELGSAAGGEGSMSSGAKDIL
;
A
#
# COMPACT_ATOMS: atom_id res chain seq x y z
N ASP A 1 12.34 37.20 42.99
CA ASP A 1 12.94 36.03 43.65
C ASP A 1 12.13 34.82 43.27
N ASP A 2 12.85 33.80 42.80
CA ASP A 2 12.43 32.53 42.19
C ASP A 2 12.48 32.53 40.65
N GLU A 3 13.72 32.69 40.17
CA GLU A 3 14.23 32.12 38.92
C GLU A 3 14.44 30.61 39.12
N ASP A 4 13.66 29.77 38.45
CA ASP A 4 14.00 28.34 38.30
C ASP A 4 14.43 28.06 36.86
N GLY A 5 15.74 27.79 36.76
CA GLY A 5 16.47 27.53 35.53
C GLY A 5 16.03 26.25 34.84
N ASN A 6 15.90 26.34 33.54
CA ASN A 6 15.78 25.19 32.65
C ASN A 6 16.49 25.49 31.33
N GLU A 7 17.80 25.79 31.44
CA GLU A 7 18.72 25.83 30.32
C GLU A 7 19.78 24.73 30.55
N ASP A 8 20.17 24.08 29.45
CA ASP A 8 21.31 23.16 29.35
C ASP A 8 21.08 21.67 29.63
N ALA A 9 20.18 21.07 28.85
CA ALA A 9 20.29 19.65 28.47
C ALA A 9 20.40 19.45 26.94
N GLU A 10 20.91 20.44 26.20
CA GLU A 10 21.41 20.21 24.84
C GLU A 10 22.80 19.58 24.91
N GLY A 11 22.81 18.27 25.13
CA GLY A 11 24.01 17.47 25.05
C GLY A 11 24.73 17.72 23.73
N ILE A 12 26.00 18.11 23.83
CA ILE A 12 26.96 18.31 22.74
C ILE A 12 26.87 17.13 21.77
N ILE A 13 26.12 17.29 20.69
CA ILE A 13 26.16 16.37 19.55
C ILE A 13 27.56 16.51 18.99
N SER A 14 28.41 15.50 19.16
CA SER A 14 29.79 15.55 18.68
C SER A 14 29.80 15.91 17.19
N ASN A 15 30.70 16.81 16.80
CA ASN A 15 30.83 17.27 15.41
C ASN A 15 30.98 16.09 14.42
N ASP A 16 31.54 14.96 14.88
CA ASP A 16 31.69 13.72 14.14
C ASP A 16 30.36 13.05 13.79
N HIS A 17 29.36 13.08 14.69
CA HIS A 17 28.03 12.52 14.42
C HIS A 17 27.31 13.31 13.31
N THR A 18 27.39 14.64 13.38
CA THR A 18 26.82 15.53 12.36
C THR A 18 27.50 15.32 11.01
N ALA A 19 28.83 15.15 10.98
CA ALA A 19 29.58 14.86 9.76
C ALA A 19 29.20 13.50 9.15
N ALA A 20 29.04 12.46 9.97
CA ALA A 20 28.61 11.13 9.54
C ALA A 20 27.19 11.16 8.93
N MET A 21 26.25 11.85 9.59
CA MET A 21 24.89 12.03 9.07
C MET A 21 24.88 12.76 7.71
N ILE A 22 25.65 13.85 7.59
CA ILE A 22 25.77 14.60 6.33
C ILE A 22 26.34 13.70 5.23
N SER A 23 27.33 12.86 5.55
CA SER A 23 27.91 11.90 4.61
C SER A 23 26.88 10.89 4.10
N ILE A 24 26.04 10.34 4.98
CA ILE A 24 24.96 9.41 4.61
C ILE A 24 23.93 10.11 3.71
N VAL A 25 23.52 11.33 4.05
CA VAL A 25 22.58 12.12 3.24
C VAL A 25 23.16 12.38 1.84
N LYS A 26 24.43 12.78 1.75
CA LYS A 26 25.12 12.99 0.46
C LYS A 26 25.16 11.71 -0.38
N LYS A 27 25.44 10.54 0.23
CA LYS A 27 25.42 9.25 -0.46
C LYS A 27 24.03 8.91 -0.98
N CYS A 28 22.96 9.10 -0.19
CA CYS A 28 21.58 8.84 -0.61
C CYS A 28 21.13 9.78 -1.73
N SER A 29 21.51 11.07 -1.66
CA SER A 29 21.25 12.03 -2.74
C SER A 29 22.02 11.69 -4.02
N ARG A 30 23.25 11.18 -3.91
CA ARG A 30 24.02 10.67 -5.06
C ARG A 30 23.32 9.47 -5.71
N VAL A 31 22.84 8.52 -4.91
CA VAL A 31 22.06 7.38 -5.41
C VAL A 31 20.79 7.86 -6.11
N HIS A 32 20.05 8.79 -5.51
CA HIS A 32 18.88 9.42 -6.12
C HIS A 32 19.22 10.05 -7.47
N SER A 33 20.28 10.86 -7.55
CA SER A 33 20.72 11.51 -8.80
C SER A 33 21.12 10.49 -9.86
N GLN A 34 21.96 9.51 -9.52
CA GLN A 34 22.48 8.51 -10.46
C GLN A 34 21.35 7.66 -11.05
N LEU A 35 20.45 7.18 -10.20
CA LEU A 35 19.30 6.39 -10.66
C LEU A 35 18.32 7.26 -11.46
N SER A 36 18.08 8.51 -11.05
CA SER A 36 17.20 9.42 -11.81
C SER A 36 17.73 9.68 -13.22
N THR A 37 19.03 9.93 -13.35
CA THR A 37 19.69 10.04 -14.66
C THR A 37 19.54 8.76 -15.45
N LEU A 38 19.79 7.61 -14.81
CA LEU A 38 19.72 6.33 -15.49
C LEU A 38 18.33 6.06 -16.07
N ILE A 39 17.28 6.31 -15.30
CA ILE A 39 15.88 6.10 -15.70
C ILE A 39 15.46 7.04 -16.85
N SER A 40 16.12 8.19 -16.98
CA SER A 40 15.85 9.14 -18.07
C SER A 40 16.47 8.73 -19.41
N LEU A 41 17.38 7.75 -19.41
CA LEU A 41 18.02 7.27 -20.63
C LEU A 41 17.05 6.40 -21.43
N LYS A 42 16.87 6.71 -22.72
CA LYS A 42 15.95 6.01 -23.64
C LYS A 42 16.26 4.51 -23.78
N HIS A 43 17.52 4.14 -23.60
CA HIS A 43 18.00 2.76 -23.51
C HIS A 43 18.65 2.58 -22.14
N ASN A 44 17.87 2.14 -21.17
CA ASN A 44 18.38 1.80 -19.84
C ASN A 44 19.41 0.68 -20.02
N GLY A 45 20.70 0.97 -19.89
CA GLY A 45 21.77 -0.04 -19.91
C GLY A 45 21.77 -0.98 -18.70
N ILE A 46 20.61 -1.14 -18.04
CA ILE A 46 20.41 -1.95 -16.84
C ILE A 46 19.30 -2.94 -17.15
N SER A 47 19.55 -4.21 -16.83
CA SER A 47 18.55 -5.26 -16.97
C SER A 47 17.39 -5.02 -15.99
N GLU A 48 16.18 -5.43 -16.36
CA GLU A 48 15.01 -5.32 -15.48
C GLU A 48 15.23 -6.08 -14.16
N PHE A 49 15.95 -7.19 -14.22
CA PHE A 49 16.32 -7.99 -13.06
C PHE A 49 17.23 -7.22 -12.08
N ASP A 50 18.27 -6.55 -12.59
CA ASP A 50 19.15 -5.70 -11.77
C ASP A 50 18.38 -4.52 -11.19
N LEU A 51 17.45 -3.94 -11.94
CA LEU A 51 16.59 -2.87 -11.45
C LEU A 51 15.67 -3.35 -10.31
N CYS A 52 15.09 -4.55 -10.43
CA CYS A 52 14.34 -5.18 -9.34
C CYS A 52 15.21 -5.43 -8.10
N ARG A 53 16.44 -5.94 -8.28
CA ARG A 53 17.40 -6.13 -7.16
C ARG A 53 17.73 -4.82 -6.47
N MET A 54 18.04 -3.77 -7.24
CA MET A 54 18.32 -2.44 -6.70
C MET A 54 17.15 -1.90 -5.88
N ILE A 55 15.91 -2.06 -6.35
CA ILE A 55 14.73 -1.62 -5.59
C ILE A 55 14.59 -2.39 -4.29
N LEU A 56 14.75 -3.72 -4.30
CA LEU A 56 14.70 -4.51 -3.07
C LEU A 56 15.75 -4.03 -2.06
N HIS A 57 16.98 -3.72 -2.50
CA HIS A 57 18.00 -3.17 -1.63
C HIS A 57 17.65 -1.77 -1.08
N ILE A 58 17.11 -0.88 -1.91
CA ILE A 58 16.71 0.46 -1.46
C ILE A 58 15.53 0.37 -0.49
N LEU A 59 14.57 -0.53 -0.74
CA LEU A 59 13.45 -0.78 0.17
C LEU A 59 13.91 -1.36 1.50
N LYS A 60 14.87 -2.30 1.50
CA LYS A 60 15.51 -2.81 2.74
C LYS A 60 16.15 -1.67 3.52
N LEU A 61 16.85 -0.76 2.83
CA LEU A 61 17.47 0.39 3.48
C LEU A 61 16.44 1.41 4.02
N LEU A 62 15.36 1.64 3.29
CA LEU A 62 14.26 2.54 3.69
C LEU A 62 13.46 2.02 4.90
N SER A 63 13.40 0.70 5.05
CA SER A 63 12.73 0.01 6.16
C SER A 63 13.66 -0.37 7.31
N ALA A 64 14.97 -0.18 7.15
CA ALA A 64 15.96 -0.52 8.15
C ALA A 64 15.72 0.25 9.46
N THR A 65 15.86 -0.46 10.57
CA THR A 65 15.73 0.09 11.93
C THR A 65 16.98 -0.16 12.75
N VAL A 66 17.16 0.63 13.82
CA VAL A 66 18.31 0.55 14.72
C VAL A 66 17.84 0.16 16.13
N SER A 67 18.53 -0.80 16.73
CA SER A 67 18.44 -1.12 18.15
C SER A 67 19.81 -0.90 18.81
N ILE A 68 19.82 -0.15 19.90
CA ILE A 68 21.01 0.14 20.71
C ILE A 68 20.85 -0.63 22.02
N LYS A 69 21.74 -1.58 22.29
CA LYS A 69 21.82 -2.31 23.56
C LYS A 69 23.05 -1.82 24.31
N GLU A 70 22.87 -1.32 25.53
CA GLU A 70 23.99 -1.08 26.45
C GLU A 70 24.35 -2.43 27.08
N VAL A 71 25.59 -2.90 26.86
CA VAL A 71 26.10 -4.07 27.56
C VAL A 71 26.79 -3.55 28.80
N GLU A 72 26.24 -3.88 29.96
CA GLU A 72 26.95 -3.70 31.22
C GLU A 72 28.00 -4.80 31.30
N ASP A 73 29.27 -4.43 31.26
CA ASP A 73 30.38 -5.35 31.49
C ASP A 73 30.30 -5.83 32.94
N THR A 74 29.57 -6.91 33.19
CA THR A 74 29.60 -7.62 34.46
C THR A 74 30.86 -8.47 34.54
N SER A 75 32.03 -7.85 34.41
CA SER A 75 33.27 -8.45 34.90
C SER A 75 33.28 -8.33 36.42
N LYS A 76 32.46 -9.14 37.09
CA LYS A 76 32.67 -9.45 38.50
C LYS A 76 33.96 -10.26 38.58
N GLY A 77 35.03 -9.60 39.01
CA GLY A 77 36.21 -10.28 39.51
C GLY A 77 35.82 -11.15 40.69
N ASP A 78 36.01 -12.46 40.55
CA ASP A 78 36.33 -13.32 41.68
C ASP A 78 37.79 -13.03 42.06
N GLU A 79 38.05 -11.91 42.73
CA GLU A 79 39.31 -11.71 43.46
C GLU A 79 38.97 -11.48 44.93
N LYS A 80 39.25 -12.52 45.73
CA LYS A 80 39.31 -12.44 47.18
C LYS A 80 40.60 -11.72 47.57
N ASP A 81 40.42 -10.69 48.38
CA ASP A 81 41.26 -10.22 49.49
C ASP A 81 42.76 -10.56 49.43
N ASP A 82 43.59 -9.52 49.34
CA ASP A 82 44.37 -9.09 50.51
C ASP A 82 44.91 -7.67 50.32
N ASP A 83 44.65 -6.84 51.34
CA ASP A 83 45.25 -5.56 51.74
C ASP A 83 45.99 -4.71 50.70
N VAL A 84 45.56 -3.44 50.52
CA VAL A 84 46.42 -2.22 50.55
C VAL A 84 45.63 -0.93 50.24
N VAL A 85 45.63 -0.05 51.26
CA VAL A 85 45.76 1.42 51.28
C VAL A 85 44.88 2.30 50.36
N MET A 86 44.06 3.11 51.05
CA MET A 86 43.40 4.35 50.62
C MET A 86 44.30 5.25 49.77
N ASN A 87 43.86 5.61 48.55
CA ASN A 87 44.21 6.87 47.91
C ASN A 87 43.16 7.32 46.89
N ASP A 88 43.05 8.63 46.81
CA ASP A 88 42.04 9.48 46.19
C ASP A 88 41.75 9.29 44.69
N GLU A 89 40.48 9.57 44.34
CA GLU A 89 40.01 10.24 43.12
C GLU A 89 40.26 9.63 41.73
N ASN A 90 40.30 8.31 41.58
CA ASN A 90 40.10 7.71 40.24
C ASN A 90 38.62 7.45 39.96
N ILE A 91 37.98 8.45 39.34
CA ILE A 91 36.70 8.29 38.63
C ILE A 91 36.95 7.36 37.44
N GLU A 92 36.91 6.04 37.68
CA GLU A 92 36.82 5.04 36.61
C GLU A 92 35.49 5.24 35.89
N LYS A 93 35.58 5.96 34.75
CA LYS A 93 34.50 6.03 33.77
C LYS A 93 34.28 4.62 33.23
N ASN A 94 33.39 3.86 33.88
CA ASN A 94 32.84 2.61 33.36
C ASN A 94 32.43 2.82 31.90
N LYS A 95 33.25 2.29 30.99
CA LYS A 95 33.17 2.52 29.56
C LYS A 95 32.05 1.65 29.01
N ARG A 96 30.80 2.06 29.25
CA ARG A 96 29.59 1.35 28.77
C ARG A 96 29.73 1.07 27.27
N GLN A 97 29.86 -0.20 26.91
CA GLN A 97 29.95 -0.59 25.52
C GLN A 97 28.54 -0.61 24.92
N ARG A 98 28.31 0.22 23.92
CA ARG A 98 27.04 0.26 23.18
C ARG A 98 27.14 -0.64 21.96
N ILE A 99 26.31 -1.68 21.91
CA ILE A 99 26.14 -2.51 20.72
C ILE A 99 25.01 -1.92 19.88
N VAL A 100 25.35 -1.49 18.67
CA VAL A 100 24.38 -1.01 17.68
C VAL A 100 24.08 -2.13 16.70
N SER A 101 22.81 -2.52 16.60
CA SER A 101 22.34 -3.55 15.68
C SER A 101 21.39 -2.94 14.65
N LEU A 102 21.63 -3.26 13.37
CA LEU A 102 20.75 -2.89 12.27
C LEU A 102 19.82 -4.05 11.94
N GLN A 103 18.52 -3.78 11.91
CA GLN A 103 17.50 -4.75 11.55
C GLN A 103 16.89 -4.37 10.20
N PHE A 104 16.80 -5.35 9.30
CA PHE A 104 16.24 -5.17 7.96
C PHE A 104 14.93 -5.94 7.84
N ASP A 105 13.89 -5.27 7.36
CA ASP A 105 12.62 -5.92 7.02
C ASP A 105 12.76 -6.79 5.76
N ASP A 106 12.02 -7.90 5.71
CA ASP A 106 11.83 -8.65 4.49
C ASP A 106 10.85 -7.93 3.56
N VAL A 107 11.41 -7.17 2.61
CA VAL A 107 10.64 -6.30 1.70
C VAL A 107 10.12 -7.02 0.46
N GLY A 108 10.51 -8.28 0.21
CA GLY A 108 10.13 -9.02 -0.97
C GLY A 108 11.27 -9.76 -1.69
N TYR A 109 10.94 -10.35 -2.83
CA TYR A 109 11.82 -11.23 -3.60
C TYR A 109 11.51 -11.15 -5.11
N ILE A 110 12.36 -11.75 -5.93
CA ILE A 110 12.17 -11.87 -7.39
C ILE A 110 11.91 -13.33 -7.70
N LEU A 111 10.81 -13.61 -8.40
CA LEU A 111 10.49 -14.93 -8.91
C LEU A 111 10.97 -15.03 -10.37
N THR A 112 11.75 -16.05 -10.70
CA THR A 112 12.30 -16.26 -12.04
C THR A 112 11.70 -17.53 -12.67
N SER A 113 11.13 -17.41 -13.87
CA SER A 113 10.62 -18.54 -14.64
C SER A 113 11.78 -19.39 -15.19
N GLY A 114 12.24 -20.39 -14.45
CA GLY A 114 13.29 -21.29 -14.94
C GLY A 114 14.18 -21.91 -13.85
N ASN A 115 14.10 -21.43 -12.61
CA ASN A 115 14.97 -21.89 -11.53
C ASN A 115 14.14 -22.57 -10.43
N SER A 116 13.58 -23.74 -10.75
CA SER A 116 12.84 -24.58 -9.77
C SER A 116 13.73 -25.09 -8.63
N ASP A 117 15.05 -25.09 -8.84
CA ASP A 117 16.02 -25.72 -7.93
C ASP A 117 16.69 -24.71 -6.97
N ASN A 118 16.32 -23.43 -7.05
CA ASN A 118 16.81 -22.42 -6.11
C ASN A 118 16.09 -22.57 -4.76
N SER A 119 16.71 -23.33 -3.86
CA SER A 119 16.37 -23.48 -2.44
C SER A 119 16.06 -22.15 -1.73
N ASP A 120 16.62 -21.02 -2.20
CA ASP A 120 16.34 -19.68 -1.68
C ASP A 120 14.90 -19.18 -1.89
N ALA A 121 14.23 -19.56 -2.99
CA ALA A 121 12.85 -19.14 -3.26
C ALA A 121 11.84 -19.90 -2.39
N ASN A 122 12.11 -21.18 -2.13
CA ASN A 122 11.30 -21.99 -1.20
C ASN A 122 11.56 -21.61 0.27
N ASN A 123 12.79 -21.28 0.63
CA ASN A 123 13.12 -20.71 1.95
C ASN A 123 12.44 -19.35 2.18
N GLY A 124 12.36 -18.50 1.15
CA GLY A 124 11.63 -17.23 1.20
C GLY A 124 10.12 -17.43 1.39
N LYS A 125 9.52 -18.36 0.63
CA LYS A 125 8.09 -18.71 0.78
C LYS A 125 7.78 -19.24 2.18
N GLN A 126 8.42 -20.33 2.62
CA GLN A 126 8.14 -20.95 3.94
C GLN A 126 8.35 -19.97 5.11
N LYS A 127 9.39 -19.13 5.05
CA LYS A 127 9.66 -18.13 6.09
C LYS A 127 8.62 -17.01 6.17
N ILE A 128 7.93 -16.71 5.07
CA ILE A 128 6.81 -15.75 5.02
C ILE A 128 5.52 -16.41 5.54
N GLU A 129 5.34 -17.73 5.38
CA GLU A 129 4.15 -18.47 5.82
C GLU A 129 4.15 -18.79 7.33
N GLU A 130 5.28 -19.22 7.89
CA GLU A 130 5.37 -19.63 9.30
C GLU A 130 5.45 -18.46 10.29
N LYS A 131 5.85 -17.26 9.85
CA LYS A 131 5.64 -16.03 10.64
C LYS A 131 4.21 -15.52 10.52
N GLY A 132 3.25 -16.43 10.69
CA GLY A 132 1.86 -16.14 10.99
C GLY A 132 1.79 -15.20 12.20
N LEU A 133 0.79 -14.31 12.18
CA LEU A 133 0.53 -13.23 13.16
C LEU A 133 1.67 -13.07 14.17
N LEU A 134 2.62 -12.16 13.88
CA LEU A 134 3.48 -11.64 14.94
C LEU A 134 2.56 -11.30 16.10
N SER A 135 2.88 -11.80 17.30
CA SER A 135 2.12 -11.41 18.48
C SER A 135 2.02 -9.89 18.51
N LEU A 136 0.90 -9.37 19.00
CA LEU A 136 0.69 -7.93 19.05
C LEU A 136 1.87 -7.23 19.75
N ASP A 137 2.42 -7.87 20.78
CA ASP A 137 3.62 -7.47 21.51
C ASP A 137 4.88 -7.39 20.62
N GLN A 138 5.14 -8.40 19.78
CA GLN A 138 6.28 -8.41 18.86
C GLN A 138 6.15 -7.29 17.81
N LEU A 139 4.94 -7.04 17.32
CA LEU A 139 4.68 -5.95 16.40
C LEU A 139 4.89 -4.58 17.07
N GLU A 140 4.49 -4.43 18.33
CA GLU A 140 4.70 -3.21 19.09
C GLU A 140 6.18 -2.95 19.35
N GLU A 141 6.94 -3.99 19.71
CA GLU A 141 8.41 -3.94 19.83
C GLU A 141 9.04 -3.50 18.51
N ASP A 142 8.72 -4.16 17.40
CA ASP A 142 9.22 -3.83 16.06
C ASP A 142 8.90 -2.38 15.65
N LEU A 143 7.72 -1.86 16.03
CA LEU A 143 7.28 -0.51 15.72
C LEU A 143 7.83 0.55 16.70
N SER A 144 8.45 0.15 17.80
CA SER A 144 9.13 1.05 18.74
C SER A 144 10.51 1.46 18.24
N LEU A 145 11.13 0.62 17.39
CA LEU A 145 12.44 0.87 16.81
C LEU A 145 12.43 2.08 15.87
N SER A 146 13.49 2.90 15.97
CA SER A 146 13.69 4.07 15.14
C SER A 146 14.24 3.69 13.76
N PHE A 147 13.96 4.53 12.76
CA PHE A 147 14.55 4.35 11.42
C PHE A 147 16.07 4.51 11.47
N ALA A 148 16.78 3.61 10.80
CA ALA A 148 18.23 3.69 10.64
C ALA A 148 18.66 4.91 9.80
N LEU A 149 17.81 5.30 8.84
CA LEU A 149 18.09 6.44 7.97
C LEU A 149 17.45 7.75 8.49
N PRO A 150 18.19 8.86 8.46
CA PRO A 150 17.62 10.16 8.78
C PRO A 150 16.60 10.60 7.72
N SER A 151 15.63 11.42 8.11
CA SER A 151 14.53 11.85 7.23
C SER A 151 14.97 12.42 5.87
N PRO A 152 16.04 13.23 5.75
CA PRO A 152 16.48 13.73 4.45
C PRO A 152 16.98 12.62 3.50
N ALA A 153 17.68 11.63 4.05
CA ALA A 153 18.14 10.47 3.28
C ALA A 153 16.95 9.62 2.81
N ARG A 154 15.98 9.39 3.71
CA ARG A 154 14.74 8.68 3.37
C ARG A 154 13.95 9.40 2.30
N GLU A 155 13.83 10.72 2.39
CA GLU A 155 13.14 11.54 1.41
C GLU A 155 13.73 11.38 0.00
N SER A 156 15.06 11.46 -0.13
CA SER A 156 15.77 11.24 -1.41
C SER A 156 15.52 9.84 -1.98
N LEU A 157 15.66 8.80 -1.16
CA LEU A 157 15.47 7.42 -1.60
C LEU A 157 14.00 7.12 -1.96
N LEU A 158 13.04 7.59 -1.15
CA LEU A 158 11.62 7.47 -1.45
C LEU A 158 11.26 8.12 -2.80
N SER A 159 11.88 9.25 -3.12
CA SER A 159 11.65 9.94 -4.41
C SER A 159 11.97 9.05 -5.59
N VAL A 160 13.17 8.45 -5.60
CA VAL A 160 13.61 7.64 -6.73
C VAL A 160 12.85 6.33 -6.83
N VAL A 161 12.59 5.66 -5.71
CA VAL A 161 11.80 4.41 -5.73
C VAL A 161 10.38 4.67 -6.20
N THR A 162 9.75 5.77 -5.77
CA THR A 162 8.41 6.16 -6.23
C THR A 162 8.40 6.38 -7.74
N MET A 163 9.43 7.05 -8.28
CA MET A 163 9.56 7.27 -9.72
C MET A 163 9.74 5.95 -10.49
N ILE A 164 10.61 5.05 -10.02
CA ILE A 164 10.86 3.74 -10.63
C ILE A 164 9.59 2.89 -10.66
N LEU A 165 8.89 2.81 -9.53
CA LEU A 165 7.67 2.00 -9.37
C LEU A 165 6.42 2.70 -9.91
N SER A 166 6.51 3.94 -10.41
CA SER A 166 5.36 4.68 -10.93
C SER A 166 4.74 3.98 -12.16
N LYS A 167 3.48 4.31 -12.47
CA LYS A 167 2.79 3.74 -13.65
C LYS A 167 3.51 4.02 -14.97
N LYS A 168 4.26 5.12 -15.04
CA LYS A 168 5.08 5.52 -16.20
C LYS A 168 6.56 5.15 -16.02
N GLY A 169 6.89 4.46 -14.93
CA GLY A 169 8.25 4.09 -14.58
C GLY A 169 8.75 2.86 -15.36
N PRO A 170 10.08 2.63 -15.34
CA PRO A 170 10.75 1.57 -16.09
C PRO A 170 10.33 0.16 -15.67
N LEU A 171 9.83 -0.05 -14.44
CA LEU A 171 9.31 -1.36 -14.01
C LEU A 171 7.84 -1.61 -14.37
N ARG A 172 7.25 -0.79 -15.26
CA ARG A 172 5.90 -1.08 -15.76
C ARG A 172 5.82 -2.46 -16.45
N PRO A 173 6.75 -2.88 -17.32
CA PRO A 173 6.63 -4.15 -18.06
C PRO A 173 6.67 -5.39 -17.15
N VAL A 174 7.48 -5.36 -16.09
CA VAL A 174 7.61 -6.45 -15.11
C VAL A 174 6.56 -6.42 -14.00
N SER A 175 5.55 -5.57 -14.12
CA SER A 175 4.47 -5.57 -13.13
C SER A 175 3.62 -6.83 -13.27
N ASN A 176 3.14 -7.38 -12.16
CA ASN A 176 2.35 -8.62 -12.18
C ASN A 176 1.09 -8.47 -13.07
N SER A 177 0.58 -7.25 -13.20
CA SER A 177 -0.56 -6.91 -14.04
C SER A 177 -0.27 -6.81 -15.54
N SER A 178 0.99 -6.76 -15.97
CA SER A 178 1.39 -6.70 -17.40
C SER A 178 1.96 -8.01 -17.92
N LEU A 179 2.39 -8.93 -17.04
CA LEU A 179 3.05 -10.17 -17.42
C LEU A 179 2.10 -11.30 -17.87
N TYR A 180 0.81 -11.20 -17.52
CA TYR A 180 -0.22 -12.20 -17.82
C TYR A 180 -1.54 -11.51 -18.21
N PRO A 181 -1.66 -10.99 -19.46
CA PRO A 181 -2.96 -10.60 -19.99
C PRO A 181 -3.88 -11.83 -20.03
N GLU A 182 -5.16 -11.64 -19.70
CA GLU A 182 -6.16 -12.73 -19.58
C GLU A 182 -6.50 -13.41 -20.91
N GLU A 183 -5.91 -12.97 -22.03
CA GLU A 183 -6.35 -13.31 -23.40
C GLU A 183 -5.33 -14.16 -24.19
N GLU A 184 -4.23 -14.65 -23.58
CA GLU A 184 -3.23 -15.51 -24.28
C GLU A 184 -3.57 -17.01 -24.19
N GLU A 185 -4.85 -17.39 -24.32
CA GLU A 185 -5.25 -18.82 -24.40
C GLU A 185 -5.10 -19.42 -25.82
N ASP A 186 -4.81 -18.62 -26.85
CA ASP A 186 -4.79 -19.07 -28.26
C ASP A 186 -3.47 -18.80 -29.02
N ILE A 187 -2.33 -18.65 -28.33
CA ILE A 187 -1.04 -18.46 -29.03
C ILE A 187 -0.44 -19.82 -29.39
N ASP A 188 -0.39 -20.11 -30.70
CA ASP A 188 0.26 -21.26 -31.34
C ASP A 188 1.52 -21.75 -30.60
N ASP A 189 1.53 -23.04 -30.25
CA ASP A 189 2.57 -23.77 -29.50
C ASP A 189 3.98 -23.77 -30.13
N ASP A 190 4.17 -23.14 -31.30
CA ASP A 190 5.38 -23.28 -32.14
C ASP A 190 6.40 -22.13 -32.03
N LYS A 191 6.30 -21.25 -31.03
CA LYS A 191 7.38 -20.28 -30.74
C LYS A 191 8.03 -20.52 -29.38
N ASP A 192 9.16 -21.23 -29.45
CA ASP A 192 10.27 -21.31 -28.49
C ASP A 192 10.79 -19.91 -28.08
N SER A 193 9.96 -19.15 -27.39
CA SER A 193 10.35 -17.96 -26.66
C SER A 193 10.22 -18.30 -25.19
N SER A 194 11.17 -19.12 -24.71
CA SER A 194 11.50 -19.30 -23.29
C SER A 194 12.08 -18.01 -22.71
N CYS A 195 11.38 -16.88 -22.87
CA CYS A 195 11.77 -15.62 -22.27
C CYS A 195 11.65 -15.82 -20.76
N GLU A 196 12.80 -15.86 -20.08
CA GLU A 196 12.87 -15.88 -18.62
C GLU A 196 12.12 -14.66 -18.07
N ARG A 197 10.86 -14.86 -17.69
CA ARG A 197 10.05 -13.79 -17.09
C ARG A 197 10.44 -13.67 -15.62
N ASN A 198 10.83 -12.47 -15.24
CA ASN A 198 11.13 -12.09 -13.87
C ASN A 198 9.94 -11.34 -13.28
N MET A 199 9.49 -11.74 -12.10
CA MET A 199 8.38 -11.11 -11.39
C MET A 199 8.85 -10.59 -10.04
N LEU A 200 8.72 -9.28 -9.81
CA LEU A 200 9.00 -8.67 -8.51
C LEU A 200 7.80 -8.82 -7.59
N ILE A 201 8.00 -9.50 -6.46
CA ILE A 201 7.00 -9.63 -5.40
C ILE A 201 7.44 -8.82 -4.18
N LEU A 202 6.65 -7.80 -3.81
CA LEU A 202 6.87 -6.97 -2.64
C LEU A 202 6.02 -7.45 -1.45
N ASN A 203 6.62 -7.46 -0.27
CA ASN A 203 5.94 -7.82 0.97
C ASN A 203 5.13 -6.64 1.52
N TRP A 204 3.80 -6.76 1.49
CA TRP A 204 2.91 -5.71 1.97
C TRP A 204 3.07 -5.41 3.47
N ARG A 205 3.48 -6.39 4.29
CA ARG A 205 3.66 -6.22 5.75
C ARG A 205 4.85 -5.33 6.06
N ALA A 206 5.96 -5.48 5.34
CA ALA A 206 7.13 -4.60 5.50
C ALA A 206 6.79 -3.15 5.15
N LEU A 207 6.02 -2.95 4.07
CA LEU A 207 5.55 -1.62 3.70
C LEU A 207 4.53 -1.05 4.71
N LEU A 208 3.68 -1.90 5.31
CA LEU A 208 2.79 -1.48 6.39
C LEU A 208 3.57 -1.07 7.64
N ARG A 209 4.57 -1.83 8.08
CA ARG A 209 5.44 -1.45 9.20
C ARG A 209 6.16 -0.12 8.92
N MET A 210 6.69 0.06 7.71
CA MET A 210 7.28 1.34 7.30
C MET A 210 6.26 2.49 7.35
N LEU A 211 5.00 2.27 6.94
CA LEU A 211 3.94 3.26 7.04
C LEU A 211 3.62 3.61 8.50
N LEU A 212 3.43 2.60 9.35
CA LEU A 212 3.10 2.78 10.77
C LEU A 212 4.23 3.45 11.55
N ARG A 213 5.50 3.19 11.22
CA ARG A 213 6.63 3.95 11.79
C ARG A 213 6.68 5.40 11.28
N THR A 214 6.27 5.63 10.03
CA THR A 214 6.26 6.99 9.45
C THR A 214 5.08 7.83 9.94
N ALA A 215 3.95 7.19 10.24
CA ALA A 215 2.75 7.80 10.78
C ALA A 215 2.15 6.96 11.92
N PRO A 216 2.74 7.04 13.13
CA PRO A 216 2.31 6.24 14.28
C PRO A 216 0.85 6.46 14.67
N TYR A 217 0.32 7.65 14.43
CA TYR A 217 -1.08 8.03 14.69
C TYR A 217 -2.10 7.32 13.79
N LEU A 218 -1.65 6.58 12.77
CA LEU A 218 -2.50 5.65 12.04
C LEU A 218 -2.85 4.45 12.93
N ASN A 219 -2.01 4.10 13.90
CA ASN A 219 -2.35 3.15 14.96
C ASN A 219 -3.15 3.89 16.06
N GLU A 220 -4.33 3.36 16.41
CA GLU A 220 -5.20 3.99 17.40
C GLU A 220 -4.64 3.96 18.82
N HIS A 221 -3.83 2.95 19.13
CA HIS A 221 -3.23 2.78 20.45
C HIS A 221 -2.02 3.69 20.65
N LYS A 222 -1.46 4.26 19.57
CA LYS A 222 -0.33 5.17 19.66
C LYS A 222 -0.82 6.61 19.69
N VAL A 223 -0.47 7.30 20.78
CA VAL A 223 -0.66 8.74 20.90
C VAL A 223 0.36 9.43 19.99
N GLY A 224 -0.14 10.09 18.94
CA GLY A 224 0.69 10.87 18.03
C GLY A 224 -0.16 11.93 17.33
N THR A 225 0.40 13.12 17.18
CA THR A 225 -0.22 14.17 16.36
C THR A 225 0.16 13.95 14.90
N ALA A 226 -0.81 14.10 14.00
CA ALA A 226 -0.46 14.20 12.58
C ALA A 226 0.47 15.39 12.37
N PRO A 227 1.50 15.27 11.51
CA PRO A 227 2.36 16.39 11.17
C PRO A 227 1.49 17.53 10.64
N SER A 228 1.60 18.69 11.28
CA SER A 228 0.99 19.93 10.78
C SER A 228 1.62 20.32 9.45
N ASP A 229 0.92 21.09 8.63
CA ASP A 229 1.46 21.56 7.34
C ASP A 229 2.80 22.33 7.49
N SER A 230 3.05 22.90 8.67
CA SER A 230 4.33 23.53 9.03
C SER A 230 5.52 22.55 9.05
N THR A 231 5.30 21.25 9.22
CA THR A 231 6.36 20.23 9.17
C THR A 231 6.54 19.67 7.76
N TYR A 232 6.98 20.54 6.84
CA TYR A 232 7.10 20.24 5.40
C TYR A 232 7.80 18.90 5.09
N ARG A 233 8.92 18.60 5.77
CA ARG A 233 9.72 17.39 5.51
C ARG A 233 9.01 16.10 5.94
N GLN A 234 8.40 16.07 7.13
CA GLN A 234 7.66 14.88 7.58
C GLN A 234 6.46 14.61 6.68
N ASN A 235 5.75 15.67 6.27
CA ASN A 235 4.67 15.58 5.29
C ASN A 235 5.15 15.08 3.92
N SER A 236 6.30 15.55 3.44
CA SER A 236 6.91 15.06 2.19
C SER A 236 7.23 13.56 2.27
N VAL A 237 7.88 13.13 3.35
CA VAL A 237 8.19 11.71 3.60
C VAL A 237 6.93 10.86 3.65
N LEU A 238 5.89 11.31 4.36
CA LEU A 238 4.60 10.61 4.44
C LEU A 238 3.94 10.49 3.07
N LYS A 239 3.78 11.61 2.34
CA LYS A 239 3.17 11.62 1.00
C LYS A 239 3.91 10.70 0.04
N ARG A 240 5.25 10.70 0.04
CA ARG A 240 6.06 9.79 -0.78
C ARG A 240 5.92 8.34 -0.34
N THR A 241 5.84 8.06 0.97
CA THR A 241 5.58 6.71 1.49
C THR A 241 4.22 6.18 1.04
N VAL A 242 3.17 7.00 1.11
CA VAL A 242 1.82 6.64 0.63
C VAL A 242 1.84 6.39 -0.89
N ASN A 243 2.50 7.24 -1.67
CA ASN A 243 2.61 7.07 -3.11
C ASN A 243 3.40 5.81 -3.49
N LEU A 244 4.51 5.54 -2.78
CA LEU A 244 5.28 4.31 -2.91
C LEU A 244 4.37 3.08 -2.73
N ILE A 245 3.57 3.05 -1.67
CA ILE A 245 2.65 1.92 -1.39
C ILE A 245 1.61 1.77 -2.51
N ARG A 246 0.99 2.88 -2.95
CA ARG A 246 0.00 2.86 -4.05
C ARG A 246 0.58 2.32 -5.35
N HIS A 247 1.84 2.64 -5.64
CA HIS A 247 2.59 2.14 -6.79
C HIS A 247 3.05 0.69 -6.62
N SER A 248 3.29 0.27 -5.39
CA SER A 248 3.72 -1.09 -5.03
C SER A 248 2.61 -2.13 -5.15
N ARG A 249 1.33 -1.75 -5.11
CA ARG A 249 0.18 -2.67 -5.19
C ARG A 249 0.17 -3.64 -6.37
N ARG A 250 0.80 -3.27 -7.49
CA ARG A 250 0.89 -4.12 -8.69
C ARG A 250 2.01 -5.17 -8.60
N PHE A 251 2.86 -5.06 -7.58
CA PHE A 251 3.94 -5.97 -7.25
C PHE A 251 3.64 -6.78 -5.98
N PHE A 252 2.48 -6.60 -5.33
CA PHE A 252 2.06 -7.54 -4.29
C PHE A 252 1.75 -8.90 -4.90
N ASP A 253 1.85 -9.95 -4.09
CA ASP A 253 1.49 -11.29 -4.54
C ASP A 253 0.01 -11.34 -4.91
N GLN A 254 -0.25 -11.50 -6.21
CA GLN A 254 -1.58 -11.56 -6.81
C GLN A 254 -1.99 -13.01 -7.07
N GLY A 255 -1.23 -14.00 -6.58
CA GLY A 255 -1.47 -15.42 -6.88
C GLY A 255 -1.04 -15.84 -8.28
N LEU A 256 -0.47 -14.93 -9.07
CA LEU A 256 0.07 -15.22 -10.39
C LEU A 256 1.37 -15.99 -10.25
N ARG A 257 1.52 -17.06 -11.04
CA ARG A 257 2.72 -17.91 -11.08
C ARG A 257 3.10 -18.15 -12.54
N PRO A 258 4.41 -18.19 -12.86
CA PRO A 258 4.86 -18.62 -14.18
C PRO A 258 4.43 -20.05 -14.49
N PRO A 259 4.07 -20.36 -15.75
CA PRO A 259 3.68 -21.71 -16.17
C PRO A 259 4.74 -22.77 -15.86
N SER A 260 6.02 -22.37 -15.80
CA SER A 260 7.15 -23.24 -15.48
C SER A 260 7.23 -23.64 -14.01
N CYS A 261 6.60 -22.90 -13.09
CA CYS A 261 6.66 -23.14 -11.65
C CYS A 261 5.62 -24.13 -11.13
N SER A 262 4.72 -24.63 -11.97
CA SER A 262 3.48 -25.26 -11.54
C SER A 262 3.25 -26.68 -12.05
N LYS A 263 4.34 -27.39 -12.37
CA LYS A 263 4.31 -28.85 -12.49
C LYS A 263 4.18 -29.46 -11.09
N ASP A 264 2.99 -29.36 -10.51
CA ASP A 264 2.65 -30.18 -9.37
C ASP A 264 2.62 -31.64 -9.85
N SER A 265 3.25 -32.51 -9.08
CA SER A 265 3.41 -33.95 -9.34
C SER A 265 2.10 -34.73 -9.44
N GLU A 266 0.94 -34.08 -9.26
CA GLU A 266 -0.40 -34.68 -9.35
C GLU A 266 -1.15 -34.39 -10.67
N GLY A 267 -0.55 -33.68 -11.64
CA GLY A 267 -1.21 -33.45 -12.94
C GLY A 267 -2.51 -32.62 -12.89
N LYS A 268 -2.78 -31.93 -11.77
CA LYS A 268 -3.86 -30.94 -11.69
C LYS A 268 -3.44 -29.67 -12.43
N THR A 269 -4.33 -29.17 -13.28
CA THR A 269 -4.13 -27.95 -14.06
C THR A 269 -3.76 -26.78 -13.15
N PRO A 270 -2.66 -26.08 -13.43
CA PRO A 270 -2.16 -25.02 -12.57
C PRO A 270 -2.79 -23.68 -12.96
N SER A 271 -3.96 -23.37 -12.42
CA SER A 271 -4.60 -22.08 -12.76
C SER A 271 -5.43 -21.44 -11.65
N SER A 272 -5.45 -21.98 -10.43
CA SER A 272 -6.12 -21.27 -9.35
C SER A 272 -5.21 -20.16 -8.82
N ILE A 273 -5.39 -18.96 -9.37
CA ILE A 273 -4.89 -17.72 -8.77
C ILE A 273 -5.30 -17.70 -7.29
N ASP A 274 -4.32 -17.66 -6.39
CA ASP A 274 -4.53 -17.60 -4.95
C ASP A 274 -4.49 -16.14 -4.46
N ASP A 275 -5.63 -15.61 -4.02
CA ASP A 275 -5.79 -14.25 -3.47
C ASP A 275 -5.20 -14.08 -2.07
N ARG A 276 -4.17 -14.85 -1.71
CA ARG A 276 -3.61 -14.93 -0.36
C ARG A 276 -3.30 -13.58 0.27
N THR A 277 -2.63 -12.69 -0.46
CA THR A 277 -2.31 -11.35 0.06
C THR A 277 -3.57 -10.52 0.28
N ALA A 278 -4.53 -10.58 -0.66
CA ALA A 278 -5.78 -9.83 -0.54
C ALA A 278 -6.61 -10.34 0.66
N ARG A 279 -6.67 -11.66 0.86
CA ARG A 279 -7.32 -12.29 2.03
C ARG A 279 -6.63 -11.90 3.33
N ALA A 280 -5.30 -12.01 3.42
CA ALA A 280 -4.56 -11.62 4.61
C ALA A 280 -4.76 -10.14 4.99
N ILE A 281 -4.85 -9.25 4.00
CA ILE A 281 -5.15 -7.83 4.23
C ILE A 281 -6.59 -7.66 4.69
N TRP A 282 -7.55 -8.34 4.04
CA TRP A 282 -8.96 -8.30 4.41
C TRP A 282 -9.18 -8.78 5.85
N ASP A 283 -8.61 -9.93 6.21
CA ASP A 283 -8.71 -10.50 7.56
C ASP A 283 -8.14 -9.55 8.63
N ALA A 284 -7.07 -8.81 8.29
CA ALA A 284 -6.47 -7.83 9.20
C ALA A 284 -7.33 -6.57 9.43
N VAL A 285 -8.32 -6.29 8.58
CA VAL A 285 -9.14 -5.05 8.65
C VAL A 285 -10.64 -5.31 8.81
N LYS A 286 -11.09 -6.55 8.59
CA LYS A 286 -12.51 -6.91 8.54
C LYS A 286 -13.25 -6.59 9.84
N SER A 287 -12.67 -6.92 11.00
CA SER A 287 -13.30 -6.66 12.31
C SER A 287 -13.57 -5.16 12.53
N ASP A 288 -12.60 -4.32 12.20
CA ASP A 288 -12.69 -2.87 12.35
C ASP A 288 -13.74 -2.25 11.44
N LEU A 289 -13.87 -2.78 10.22
CA LEU A 289 -14.86 -2.30 9.26
C LEU A 289 -16.29 -2.69 9.65
N LEU A 290 -16.49 -3.92 10.12
CA LEU A 290 -17.83 -4.44 10.42
C LEU A 290 -18.35 -4.03 11.80
N TYR A 291 -17.49 -4.01 12.82
CA TYR A 291 -17.92 -3.86 14.22
C TYR A 291 -17.58 -2.49 14.83
N HIS A 292 -16.63 -1.75 14.24
CA HIS A 292 -16.15 -0.49 14.79
C HIS A 292 -16.52 0.72 13.92
N THR A 293 -17.70 0.68 13.30
CA THR A 293 -18.21 1.64 12.30
C THR A 293 -18.20 3.09 12.81
N HIS A 294 -18.43 3.33 14.10
CA HIS A 294 -18.42 4.66 14.74
C HIS A 294 -17.08 5.09 15.34
N SER A 295 -16.03 4.29 15.18
CA SER A 295 -14.68 4.58 15.70
C SER A 295 -13.75 5.17 14.64
N ASN A 296 -12.53 5.53 15.05
CA ASN A 296 -11.42 5.83 14.13
C ASN A 296 -10.84 4.57 13.47
N SER A 297 -11.02 3.40 14.08
CA SER A 297 -10.54 2.09 13.61
C SER A 297 -11.15 1.76 12.24
N CYS A 298 -12.43 2.06 12.02
CA CYS A 298 -13.08 1.87 10.72
C CYS A 298 -12.42 2.73 9.61
N PHE A 299 -12.13 4.01 9.87
CA PHE A 299 -11.45 4.88 8.90
C PHE A 299 -10.01 4.40 8.61
N ARG A 300 -9.29 3.96 9.63
CA ARG A 300 -7.97 3.35 9.50
C ARG A 300 -8.03 2.09 8.63
N ALA A 301 -8.97 1.21 8.93
CA ALA A 301 -9.16 -0.07 8.26
C ALA A 301 -9.44 0.11 6.77
N VAL A 302 -10.31 1.05 6.40
CA VAL A 302 -10.55 1.36 4.97
C VAL A 302 -9.34 2.00 4.29
N ILE A 303 -8.52 2.80 5.00
CA ILE A 303 -7.26 3.34 4.47
C ILE A 303 -6.28 2.20 4.19
N ILE A 304 -6.10 1.28 5.14
CA ILE A 304 -5.22 0.12 4.98
C ILE A 304 -5.70 -0.71 3.79
N LEU A 305 -7.00 -1.03 3.71
CA LEU A 305 -7.57 -1.76 2.59
C LEU A 305 -7.32 -1.03 1.25
N TYR A 306 -7.57 0.28 1.19
CA TYR A 306 -7.38 1.09 0.00
C TYR A 306 -5.91 1.12 -0.49
N LEU A 307 -4.98 1.26 0.45
CA LEU A 307 -3.55 1.37 0.18
C LEU A 307 -2.91 0.03 -0.15
N PHE A 308 -3.30 -1.04 0.53
CA PHE A 308 -2.61 -2.31 0.47
C PHE A 308 -3.29 -3.37 -0.39
N GLN A 309 -4.59 -3.26 -0.67
CA GLN A 309 -5.24 -4.27 -1.51
C GLN A 309 -4.53 -4.38 -2.87
N PRO A 310 -4.14 -5.60 -3.31
CA PRO A 310 -3.49 -5.83 -4.59
C PRO A 310 -4.27 -5.22 -5.77
N SER A 311 -3.56 -4.91 -6.84
CA SER A 311 -4.19 -4.27 -8.01
C SER A 311 -5.14 -5.21 -8.77
N ARG A 312 -4.89 -6.51 -8.68
CA ARG A 312 -5.66 -7.60 -9.27
C ARG A 312 -5.99 -8.63 -8.19
N CYS A 313 -7.23 -9.07 -8.15
CA CYS A 313 -7.71 -10.18 -7.34
C CYS A 313 -8.72 -10.98 -8.19
N THR A 314 -8.99 -12.23 -7.85
CA THR A 314 -9.96 -13.04 -8.61
C THR A 314 -11.39 -12.51 -8.44
N SER A 315 -12.24 -12.81 -9.43
CA SER A 315 -13.69 -12.60 -9.32
C SER A 315 -14.25 -13.25 -8.05
N LYS A 316 -13.82 -14.48 -7.74
CA LYS A 316 -14.25 -15.24 -6.55
C LYS A 316 -13.98 -14.48 -5.25
N PHE A 317 -12.79 -13.90 -5.10
CA PHE A 317 -12.48 -13.09 -3.92
C PHE A 317 -13.41 -11.87 -3.82
N TYR A 318 -13.61 -11.14 -4.91
CA TYR A 318 -14.50 -9.97 -4.88
C TYR A 318 -15.94 -10.32 -4.55
N LEU A 319 -16.50 -11.39 -5.15
CA LEU A 319 -17.85 -11.87 -4.86
C LEU A 319 -18.05 -12.22 -3.38
N GLU A 320 -17.00 -12.75 -2.73
CA GLU A 320 -17.01 -13.07 -1.30
C GLU A 320 -16.98 -11.81 -0.42
N VAL A 321 -16.15 -10.81 -0.75
CA VAL A 321 -15.92 -9.64 0.15
C VAL A 321 -16.86 -8.47 -0.11
N MET A 322 -17.39 -8.32 -1.33
CA MET A 322 -18.21 -7.17 -1.73
C MET A 322 -19.49 -6.98 -0.89
N PRO A 323 -20.23 -8.04 -0.49
CA PRO A 323 -21.37 -7.87 0.41
C PRO A 323 -20.98 -7.18 1.72
N PHE A 324 -19.85 -7.59 2.33
CA PHE A 324 -19.32 -6.98 3.54
C PHE A 324 -18.84 -5.54 3.31
N TRP A 325 -18.29 -5.24 2.13
CA TRP A 325 -17.92 -3.87 1.75
C TRP A 325 -19.14 -2.97 1.65
N MET A 326 -20.23 -3.46 1.06
CA MET A 326 -21.49 -2.72 0.97
C MET A 326 -22.08 -2.46 2.35
N GLU A 327 -22.09 -3.46 3.23
CA GLU A 327 -22.52 -3.32 4.62
C GLU A 327 -21.68 -2.27 5.36
N SER A 328 -20.35 -2.39 5.29
CA SER A 328 -19.41 -1.46 5.90
C SER A 328 -19.61 -0.03 5.39
N TRP A 329 -19.80 0.14 4.07
CA TRP A 329 -20.05 1.45 3.48
C TRP A 329 -21.40 2.03 3.93
N ASN A 330 -22.43 1.19 4.06
CA ASN A 330 -23.76 1.61 4.50
C ASN A 330 -23.80 2.02 5.98
N SER A 331 -22.92 1.47 6.81
CA SER A 331 -22.90 1.68 8.26
C SER A 331 -22.36 3.05 8.71
N VAL A 332 -21.69 3.78 7.82
CA VAL A 332 -21.12 5.10 8.13
C VAL A 332 -21.96 6.19 7.48
N ASP A 333 -22.32 7.19 8.28
CA ASP A 333 -22.97 8.41 7.81
C ASP A 333 -22.14 9.12 6.73
N ARG A 334 -22.79 9.99 5.97
CA ARG A 334 -22.23 10.60 4.75
C ARG A 334 -20.88 11.25 5.04
N CYS A 335 -19.83 10.75 4.39
CA CYS A 335 -18.46 11.18 4.59
C CYS A 335 -17.71 11.10 3.25
N PRO A 336 -17.50 12.22 2.53
CA PRO A 336 -17.00 12.18 1.15
C PRO A 336 -15.65 11.49 0.98
N GLU A 337 -14.72 11.67 1.93
CA GLU A 337 -13.42 11.00 1.90
C GLU A 337 -13.57 9.48 2.09
N PHE A 338 -14.48 9.04 2.97
CA PHE A 338 -14.79 7.62 3.16
C PHE A 338 -15.48 7.02 1.92
N ASP A 339 -16.45 7.75 1.37
CA ASP A 339 -17.15 7.39 0.13
C ASP A 339 -16.14 7.23 -1.02
N PHE A 340 -15.23 8.18 -1.19
CA PHE A 340 -14.20 8.12 -2.23
C PHE A 340 -13.36 6.83 -2.15
N LEU A 341 -12.94 6.43 -0.94
CA LEU A 341 -12.17 5.21 -0.76
C LEU A 341 -12.97 3.99 -1.26
N TRP A 342 -14.24 3.87 -0.85
CA TRP A 342 -15.12 2.79 -1.30
C TRP A 342 -15.37 2.82 -2.80
N LEU A 343 -15.63 3.99 -3.40
CA LEU A 343 -15.80 4.13 -4.85
C LEU A 343 -14.57 3.61 -5.60
N VAL A 344 -13.36 3.88 -5.09
CA VAL A 344 -12.14 3.34 -5.68
C VAL A 344 -12.09 1.82 -5.54
N MET A 345 -12.50 1.26 -4.40
CA MET A 345 -12.52 -0.19 -4.18
C MET A 345 -13.52 -0.89 -5.11
N PHE A 346 -14.77 -0.41 -5.20
CA PHE A 346 -15.77 -0.95 -6.12
C PHE A 346 -15.35 -0.80 -7.59
N CYS A 347 -14.69 0.30 -7.97
CA CYS A 347 -14.11 0.43 -9.30
C CYS A 347 -13.03 -0.62 -9.60
N ARG A 348 -12.31 -1.14 -8.60
CA ARG A 348 -11.34 -2.22 -8.80
C ARG A 348 -12.06 -3.55 -8.93
N ALA A 349 -12.97 -3.86 -8.02
CA ALA A 349 -13.77 -5.08 -8.05
C ALA A 349 -14.47 -5.26 -9.41
N ARG A 350 -15.10 -4.18 -9.90
CA ARG A 350 -15.81 -4.20 -11.19
C ARG A 350 -14.95 -4.62 -12.38
N LYS A 351 -13.63 -4.40 -12.35
CA LYS A 351 -12.75 -4.82 -13.45
C LYS A 351 -12.62 -6.33 -13.58
N TYR A 352 -12.81 -7.06 -12.48
CA TYR A 352 -12.53 -8.49 -12.38
C TYR A 352 -13.79 -9.31 -12.12
N VAL A 353 -14.89 -8.67 -11.73
CA VAL A 353 -16.19 -9.32 -11.52
C VAL A 353 -17.00 -9.22 -12.82
N GLU A 354 -17.46 -10.36 -13.31
CA GLU A 354 -18.29 -10.44 -14.50
C GLU A 354 -19.63 -9.73 -14.29
N PRO A 355 -20.17 -9.02 -15.30
CA PRO A 355 -21.38 -8.21 -15.14
C PRO A 355 -22.60 -8.96 -14.59
N GLY A 356 -22.76 -10.25 -14.91
CA GLY A 356 -23.89 -11.08 -14.46
C GLY A 356 -23.63 -11.86 -13.16
N SER A 357 -22.41 -11.82 -12.61
CA SER A 357 -22.04 -12.62 -11.43
C SER A 357 -22.38 -11.96 -10.09
N TYR A 358 -22.74 -10.67 -10.11
CA TYR A 358 -23.04 -9.87 -8.92
C TYR A 358 -24.20 -8.90 -9.17
N ASP A 359 -25.11 -8.76 -8.21
CA ASP A 359 -26.17 -7.75 -8.27
C ASP A 359 -25.60 -6.36 -7.93
N TRP A 360 -25.35 -5.57 -8.98
CA TRP A 360 -24.88 -4.19 -8.87
C TRP A 360 -25.99 -3.18 -8.55
N GLY A 361 -27.26 -3.60 -8.55
CA GLY A 361 -28.44 -2.76 -8.30
C GLY A 361 -28.39 -2.00 -6.96
N PRO A 362 -28.08 -2.64 -5.83
CA PRO A 362 -27.90 -1.96 -4.54
C PRO A 362 -26.82 -0.87 -4.57
N LEU A 363 -25.69 -1.14 -5.24
CA LEU A 363 -24.62 -0.15 -5.42
C LEU A 363 -25.13 1.05 -6.25
N ARG A 364 -25.79 0.79 -7.39
CA ARG A 364 -26.40 1.82 -8.25
C ARG A 364 -27.36 2.71 -7.48
N ARG A 365 -28.32 2.11 -6.76
CA ARG A 365 -29.31 2.86 -5.95
C ARG A 365 -28.63 3.77 -4.94
N ARG A 366 -27.62 3.27 -4.23
CA ARG A 366 -26.86 4.07 -3.27
C ARG A 366 -26.11 5.21 -3.96
N LEU A 367 -25.42 4.92 -5.07
CA LEU A 367 -24.71 5.95 -5.84
C LEU A 367 -25.66 7.06 -6.27
N LEU A 368 -26.78 6.74 -6.91
CA LEU A 368 -27.76 7.72 -7.35
C LEU A 368 -28.34 8.54 -6.18
N THR A 369 -28.62 7.89 -5.06
CA THR A 369 -29.10 8.57 -3.84
C THR A 369 -28.05 9.53 -3.27
N GLN A 370 -26.77 9.15 -3.29
CA GLN A 370 -25.67 9.96 -2.76
C GLN A 370 -25.17 11.01 -3.76
N CYS A 371 -25.34 10.80 -5.07
CA CYS A 371 -24.98 11.76 -6.11
C CYS A 371 -25.67 13.11 -5.91
N GLY A 372 -26.95 13.12 -5.52
CA GLY A 372 -27.66 14.36 -5.19
C GLY A 372 -27.01 15.13 -4.04
N TYR A 373 -26.42 14.41 -3.08
CA TYR A 373 -25.67 14.99 -1.96
C TYR A 373 -24.27 15.46 -2.38
N TRP A 374 -23.53 14.66 -3.16
CA TRP A 374 -22.15 14.98 -3.55
C TRP A 374 -22.07 16.10 -4.58
N LEU A 375 -22.97 16.08 -5.57
CA LEU A 375 -22.96 17.05 -6.67
C LEU A 375 -23.61 18.38 -6.26
N GLN A 376 -24.38 18.41 -5.16
CA GLN A 376 -25.07 19.59 -4.65
C GLN A 376 -25.69 20.45 -5.75
N ILE A 377 -26.27 19.82 -6.78
CA ILE A 377 -26.88 20.56 -7.89
C ILE A 377 -27.94 21.44 -7.23
N PRO A 378 -27.87 22.78 -7.31
CA PRO A 378 -28.83 23.65 -6.66
C PRO A 378 -30.19 23.42 -7.31
N VAL A 379 -31.01 22.56 -6.69
CA VAL A 379 -32.40 22.37 -7.07
C VAL A 379 -33.20 23.47 -6.37
N GLY A 380 -33.35 24.61 -7.03
CA GLY A 380 -34.33 25.64 -6.64
C GLY A 380 -33.87 26.71 -5.63
N GLY A 381 -32.61 27.16 -5.66
CA GLY A 381 -32.17 28.28 -4.81
C GLY A 381 -30.98 29.06 -5.36
N VAL A 382 -30.97 30.38 -5.16
CA VAL A 382 -30.06 31.41 -5.73
C VAL A 382 -28.60 31.31 -5.26
N SER A 383 -28.19 30.21 -4.61
CA SER A 383 -26.84 30.07 -4.07
C SER A 383 -25.88 29.58 -5.15
N ALA A 384 -24.94 30.45 -5.55
CA ALA A 384 -23.90 30.18 -6.54
C ALA A 384 -22.63 29.54 -5.93
N ASP A 385 -22.73 28.89 -4.77
CA ASP A 385 -21.58 28.26 -4.13
C ASP A 385 -21.19 26.97 -4.86
N LYS A 386 -20.03 26.99 -5.51
CA LYS A 386 -19.45 25.88 -6.29
C LYS A 386 -18.49 25.01 -5.46
N SER A 387 -18.47 25.16 -4.13
CA SER A 387 -17.55 24.42 -3.28
C SER A 387 -18.00 22.96 -3.07
N PHE A 388 -17.03 22.05 -2.94
CA PHE A 388 -17.27 20.64 -2.61
C PHE A 388 -17.97 20.53 -1.25
N PRO A 389 -18.88 19.54 -1.01
CA PRO A 389 -19.66 19.45 0.22
C PRO A 389 -18.79 19.61 1.47
N ARG A 390 -19.04 20.67 2.25
CA ARG A 390 -18.46 20.84 3.59
C ARG A 390 -19.24 19.99 4.59
N ALA A 391 -18.54 19.46 5.60
CA ALA A 391 -19.10 18.65 6.70
C ALA A 391 -20.08 19.41 7.63
N SER A 392 -20.62 20.55 7.19
CA SER A 392 -21.62 21.34 7.92
C SER A 392 -23.06 20.94 7.58
N LEU A 393 -23.26 19.91 6.75
CA LEU A 393 -24.59 19.42 6.41
C LEU A 393 -25.14 18.47 7.49
N PRO A 394 -26.46 18.48 7.75
CA PRO A 394 -27.09 17.54 8.67
C PRO A 394 -26.79 16.08 8.26
N ARG A 395 -26.46 15.22 9.25
CA ARG A 395 -26.06 13.81 9.06
C ARG A 395 -24.77 13.59 8.26
N SER A 396 -23.85 14.54 8.27
CA SER A 396 -22.51 14.34 7.74
C SER A 396 -21.52 14.03 8.87
N ARG A 397 -20.64 13.04 8.65
CA ARG A 397 -19.57 12.68 9.57
C ARG A 397 -18.25 13.22 9.03
N GLY A 398 -17.54 13.97 9.87
CA GLY A 398 -16.22 14.47 9.51
C GLY A 398 -15.21 13.33 9.40
N PHE A 399 -14.45 13.29 8.31
CA PHE A 399 -13.30 12.41 8.22
C PHE A 399 -12.20 12.89 9.19
N PRO A 400 -11.60 12.01 10.01
CA PRO A 400 -10.60 12.43 10.99
C PRO A 400 -9.46 13.21 10.32
N ALA A 401 -9.20 14.43 10.77
CA ALA A 401 -8.25 15.35 10.13
C ALA A 401 -6.86 14.71 9.97
N ARG A 402 -6.40 13.99 11.02
CA ARG A 402 -5.13 13.26 11.03
C ARG A 402 -5.01 12.20 9.93
N LEU A 403 -6.12 11.68 9.42
CA LEU A 403 -6.14 10.60 8.43
C LEU A 403 -6.27 11.11 6.98
N LYS A 404 -6.56 12.40 6.76
CA LYS A 404 -6.79 12.93 5.41
C LYS A 404 -5.56 12.80 4.49
N SER A 405 -4.36 12.85 5.07
CA SER A 405 -3.09 12.73 4.35
C SER A 405 -2.93 11.39 3.60
N PHE A 406 -3.61 10.32 4.03
CA PHE A 406 -3.52 9.00 3.39
C PHE A 406 -4.49 8.81 2.22
N VAL A 407 -5.62 9.52 2.25
CA VAL A 407 -6.64 9.49 1.18
C VAL A 407 -6.09 10.18 -0.07
N GLY A 408 -5.16 11.11 0.10
CA GLY A 408 -4.64 11.93 -0.99
C GLY A 408 -5.69 12.91 -1.52
N SER A 409 -6.69 13.21 -0.68
CA SER A 409 -7.75 14.20 -0.90
C SER A 409 -7.35 15.51 -0.20
N GLY A 410 -6.38 16.23 -0.76
CA GLY A 410 -6.03 17.58 -0.33
C GLY A 410 -6.84 18.61 -1.11
N SER A 411 -8.09 18.88 -0.70
CA SER A 411 -8.93 20.05 -1.05
C SER A 411 -8.74 20.67 -2.44
N SER A 412 -8.49 19.88 -3.48
CA SER A 412 -8.14 20.39 -4.81
C SER A 412 -9.22 20.04 -5.82
N TYR A 413 -9.47 20.95 -6.75
CA TYR A 413 -10.43 20.78 -7.85
C TYR A 413 -10.25 19.46 -8.63
N GLN A 414 -8.99 19.02 -8.77
CA GLN A 414 -8.64 17.76 -9.44
C GLN A 414 -9.21 16.52 -8.75
N GLU A 415 -9.33 16.55 -7.42
CA GLU A 415 -9.88 15.44 -6.64
C GLU A 415 -11.40 15.34 -6.79
N GLY A 416 -12.07 16.49 -6.88
CA GLY A 416 -13.50 16.53 -7.22
C GLY A 416 -13.75 15.91 -8.60
N ILE A 417 -12.89 16.19 -9.58
CA ILE A 417 -12.97 15.56 -10.92
C ILE A 417 -12.73 14.05 -10.83
N ASP A 418 -11.72 13.60 -10.09
CA ASP A 418 -11.44 12.18 -9.93
C ASP A 418 -12.60 11.46 -9.23
N PHE A 419 -13.17 12.06 -8.18
CA PHE A 419 -14.35 11.57 -7.49
C PHE A 419 -15.54 11.42 -8.45
N VAL A 420 -15.89 12.48 -9.17
CA VAL A 420 -16.96 12.47 -10.17
C VAL A 420 -16.67 11.43 -11.25
N SER A 421 -15.43 11.30 -11.73
CA SER A 421 -15.04 10.27 -12.71
C SER A 421 -15.31 8.86 -12.18
N LYS A 422 -15.06 8.60 -10.88
CA LYS A 422 -15.34 7.29 -10.26
C LYS A 422 -16.83 7.02 -10.14
N VAL A 423 -17.59 8.02 -9.68
CA VAL A 423 -19.05 7.96 -9.63
C VAL A 423 -19.61 7.67 -11.03
N SER A 424 -19.24 8.46 -12.03
CA SER A 424 -19.70 8.28 -13.41
C SER A 424 -19.34 6.91 -13.97
N LYS A 425 -18.11 6.44 -13.76
CA LYS A 425 -17.70 5.08 -14.17
C LYS A 425 -18.63 4.03 -13.55
N LEU A 426 -18.80 4.04 -12.24
CA LEU A 426 -19.65 3.04 -11.58
C LEU A 426 -21.11 3.16 -12.03
N VAL A 427 -21.67 4.36 -12.11
CA VAL A 427 -23.05 4.58 -12.56
C VAL A 427 -23.25 3.99 -13.96
N VAL A 428 -22.43 4.38 -14.96
CA VAL A 428 -22.52 3.88 -16.34
C VAL A 428 -22.40 2.36 -16.40
N PHE A 429 -21.47 1.76 -15.63
CA PHE A 429 -21.30 0.31 -15.64
C PHE A 429 -22.38 -0.46 -14.88
N THR A 430 -23.01 0.15 -13.87
CA THR A 430 -24.14 -0.44 -13.16
C THR A 430 -25.46 -0.33 -13.94
N VAL A 431 -25.45 0.38 -15.08
CA VAL A 431 -26.51 0.26 -16.09
C VAL A 431 -26.30 -1.07 -16.84
N GLY A 432 -26.62 -2.18 -16.18
CA GLY A 432 -26.55 -3.53 -16.76
C GLY A 432 -27.92 -4.00 -17.26
N LYS A 433 -27.97 -4.37 -18.55
CA LYS A 433 -28.94 -5.11 -19.42
C LYS A 433 -30.40 -5.41 -18.98
N ASP A 434 -30.73 -5.51 -17.70
CA ASP A 434 -32.02 -6.06 -17.24
C ASP A 434 -33.19 -5.08 -17.33
N ASP A 435 -32.91 -3.79 -17.48
CA ASP A 435 -33.95 -2.78 -17.70
C ASP A 435 -34.67 -2.97 -19.06
N ASN A 436 -34.11 -3.75 -20.00
CA ASN A 436 -34.71 -3.99 -21.33
C ASN A 436 -35.14 -5.44 -21.62
N SER A 437 -34.76 -6.44 -20.82
CA SER A 437 -35.15 -7.84 -21.11
C SER A 437 -36.47 -8.26 -20.47
N SER A 438 -36.91 -7.59 -19.40
CA SER A 438 -38.13 -7.96 -18.67
C SER A 438 -39.39 -7.18 -19.06
N MET A 439 -39.27 -6.05 -19.78
CA MET A 439 -40.44 -5.28 -20.26
C MET A 439 -40.82 -5.53 -21.72
N VAL A 440 -40.01 -6.24 -22.52
CA VAL A 440 -40.29 -6.45 -23.95
C VAL A 440 -40.81 -7.88 -24.25
N SER A 441 -40.78 -8.80 -23.29
CA SER A 441 -41.24 -10.18 -23.51
C SER A 441 -42.73 -10.42 -23.25
N SER A 442 -43.51 -9.42 -22.82
CA SER A 442 -44.96 -9.56 -22.59
C SER A 442 -45.84 -8.93 -23.67
N GLU A 443 -45.28 -8.23 -24.66
CA GLU A 443 -46.06 -7.64 -25.76
C GLU A 443 -45.31 -7.73 -27.09
N LEU A 444 -45.16 -8.94 -27.64
CA LEU A 444 -45.01 -9.17 -29.09
C LEU A 444 -45.17 -10.66 -29.38
N GLY A 445 -46.39 -11.15 -29.14
CA GLY A 445 -46.91 -12.26 -29.91
C GLY A 445 -47.18 -11.78 -31.34
N SER A 446 -46.72 -12.58 -32.31
CA SER A 446 -47.12 -12.57 -33.72
C SER A 446 -46.55 -11.45 -34.61
N ALA A 447 -45.45 -11.75 -35.32
CA ALA A 447 -45.48 -11.98 -36.77
C ALA A 447 -44.06 -12.00 -37.40
N ALA A 448 -43.87 -12.96 -38.31
CA ALA A 448 -42.92 -13.00 -39.43
C ALA A 448 -41.42 -13.19 -39.12
N GLY A 449 -40.89 -14.26 -39.69
CA GLY A 449 -39.47 -14.60 -39.70
C GLY A 449 -38.64 -13.78 -40.69
N GLY A 450 -37.33 -13.89 -40.51
CA GLY A 450 -36.31 -13.35 -41.40
C GLY A 450 -34.94 -13.60 -40.79
N GLU A 451 -34.22 -14.57 -41.36
CA GLU A 451 -32.80 -14.82 -41.09
C GLU A 451 -31.97 -13.56 -41.40
N GLY A 452 -30.96 -13.28 -40.57
CA GLY A 452 -30.07 -12.15 -40.78
C GLY A 452 -28.90 -12.14 -39.80
N SER A 453 -27.81 -12.79 -40.21
CA SER A 453 -26.47 -12.69 -39.61
C SER A 453 -25.85 -11.29 -39.83
N MET A 454 -24.92 -10.91 -38.94
CA MET A 454 -24.00 -9.73 -38.91
C MET A 454 -24.37 -8.68 -37.85
N SER A 455 -23.43 -8.05 -37.12
CA SER A 455 -21.99 -8.25 -36.93
C SER A 455 -21.60 -7.55 -35.62
N SER A 456 -20.51 -8.01 -35.02
CA SER A 456 -19.88 -7.41 -33.84
C SER A 456 -19.32 -6.02 -34.15
N GLY A 457 -19.80 -5.00 -33.45
CA GLY A 457 -19.31 -3.63 -33.57
C GLY A 457 -19.44 -2.86 -32.26
N ALA A 458 -18.78 -3.32 -31.21
CA ALA A 458 -18.69 -2.60 -29.93
C ALA A 458 -17.44 -3.00 -29.11
N LYS A 459 -16.26 -3.04 -29.75
CA LYS A 459 -14.99 -3.25 -29.03
C LYS A 459 -13.98 -2.10 -29.14
N ASP A 460 -14.20 -1.10 -29.99
CA ASP A 460 -13.32 0.06 -30.07
C ASP A 460 -13.99 1.29 -29.45
N ILE A 461 -13.81 1.44 -28.14
CA ILE A 461 -13.60 2.67 -27.36
C ILE A 461 -13.51 2.19 -25.91
N LEU A 462 -12.28 1.94 -25.43
CA LEU A 462 -11.90 2.03 -24.02
C LEU A 462 -10.37 2.10 -23.86
#